data_AF-A0A562PHR9-F1
#
_entry.id   AF-A0A562PHR9-F1
#
_cell.length_a   1.000
_cell.length_b   1.000
_cell.length_c   1.000
_cell.angle_alpha   90.00
_cell.angle_beta   90.00
_cell.angle_gamma   90.00
#
_symmetry.space_group_name_H-M   'P 1'
#
loop_
_entity.id
_entity.type
_entity.pdbx_description
1 polymer ?
#
loop_
_entity_poly.entity_id
_entity_poly.type
_entity_poly.pdbx_seq_one_letter_code
_entity_poly.pdbx_strand_id
1 'polypeptide(L)'
;PNSRRTGCIPGNAIGRVLGTLKVHMAVPHGFRATFRTWAAETTNYPREVCEMALAHTLGSKVEAAYNRGDLLEKRRGLMEEWSGFLYRHHELTSKAITDLAAAIA
;
A
#
# COMPACT_ATOMS: atom_id res chain seq x y z
N PRO A 1 1.95 -17.75 4.67
CA PRO A 1 3.35 -17.31 4.94
C PRO A 1 3.40 -16.26 6.06
N ASN A 2 3.37 -16.73 7.31
CA ASN A 2 3.67 -15.94 8.51
C ASN A 2 4.92 -16.57 9.13
N SER A 3 6.10 -16.27 8.60
CA SER A 3 7.32 -16.66 9.28
C SER A 3 7.41 -15.81 10.55
N ARG A 4 7.31 -16.44 11.72
CA ARG A 4 7.70 -15.86 13.01
C ARG A 4 9.21 -15.57 12.98
N ARG A 5 9.64 -14.59 12.19
CA ARG A 5 11.03 -14.12 12.18
C ARG A 5 11.19 -13.16 13.34
N THR A 6 12.09 -13.50 14.24
CA THR A 6 12.62 -12.66 15.31
C THR A 6 13.48 -11.55 14.69
N GLY A 7 12.84 -10.48 14.23
CA GLY A 7 13.50 -9.22 13.89
C GLY A 7 13.47 -8.24 15.08
N CYS A 8 14.17 -7.11 14.95
CA CYS A 8 14.17 -6.02 15.93
C CYS A 8 12.77 -5.43 16.20
N ILE A 9 11.83 -5.65 15.28
CA ILE A 9 10.43 -5.25 15.41
C ILE A 9 9.57 -6.53 15.52
N PRO A 10 8.73 -6.66 16.56
CA PRO A 10 7.85 -7.80 16.70
C PRO A 10 6.80 -7.80 15.58
N GLY A 11 6.47 -8.99 15.05
CA GLY A 11 5.57 -9.11 13.89
C GLY A 11 4.16 -8.54 14.08
N ASN A 12 3.73 -8.31 15.33
CA ASN A 12 2.46 -7.67 15.67
C ASN A 12 2.56 -6.16 15.93
N ALA A 13 3.72 -5.53 15.73
CA ALA A 13 3.94 -4.10 16.03
C ALA A 13 2.89 -3.19 15.35
N ILE A 14 2.62 -3.41 14.06
CA ILE A 14 1.61 -2.64 13.32
C ILE A 14 0.22 -2.82 13.96
N GLY A 15 -0.15 -4.05 14.31
CA GLY A 15 -1.44 -4.31 14.98
C GLY A 15 -1.58 -3.56 16.31
N ARG A 16 -0.49 -3.46 17.09
CA ARG A 16 -0.48 -2.69 18.35
C ARG A 16 -0.64 -1.19 18.13
N VAL A 17 0.02 -0.65 17.11
CA VAL A 17 -0.12 0.77 16.72
C VAL A 17 -1.54 1.06 16.29
N LEU A 18 -2.15 0.22 15.44
CA LEU A 18 -3.54 0.39 15.01
C LEU A 18 -4.53 0.34 16.18
N GLY A 19 -4.30 -0.55 17.15
CA GLY A 19 -5.09 -0.58 18.39
C GLY A 19 -4.95 0.71 19.20
N THR A 20 -3.75 1.28 19.27
CA THR A 20 -3.48 2.56 19.96
C THR A 20 -4.19 3.72 19.26
N LEU A 21 -4.18 3.73 17.92
CA LEU A 21 -4.88 4.71 17.09
C LEU A 21 -6.40 4.48 17.01
N LYS A 22 -6.93 3.43 17.66
CA LYS A 22 -8.35 3.04 17.64
C LYS A 22 -8.89 2.74 16.22
N VAL A 23 -8.03 2.29 15.32
CA VAL A 23 -8.40 1.91 13.94
C VAL A 23 -8.68 0.41 13.89
N HIS A 24 -9.83 -0.01 14.41
CA HIS A 24 -10.17 -1.44 14.58
C HIS A 24 -10.53 -2.17 13.27
N MET A 25 -10.89 -1.42 12.24
CA MET A 25 -11.28 -1.94 10.92
C MET A 25 -10.10 -2.20 9.98
N ALA A 26 -8.89 -1.76 10.33
CA ALA A 26 -7.69 -2.01 9.54
C ALA A 26 -6.87 -3.17 10.12
N VAL A 27 -6.34 -4.02 9.24
CA VAL A 27 -5.40 -5.10 9.60
C VAL A 27 -4.12 -4.99 8.78
N PRO A 28 -2.96 -5.48 9.27
CA PRO A 28 -1.69 -5.34 8.56
C PRO A 28 -1.68 -5.88 7.13
N HIS A 29 -2.40 -6.98 6.86
CA HIS A 29 -2.53 -7.52 5.50
C HIS A 29 -3.42 -6.66 4.60
N GLY A 30 -4.38 -5.94 5.19
CA GLY A 30 -5.31 -5.05 4.49
C GLY A 30 -4.59 -3.96 3.71
N PHE A 31 -3.50 -3.41 4.24
CA PHE A 31 -2.70 -2.39 3.53
C PHE A 31 -2.21 -2.86 2.16
N ARG A 32 -1.72 -4.11 2.06
CA ARG A 32 -1.24 -4.65 0.78
C ARG A 32 -2.41 -4.92 -0.17
N ALA A 33 -3.53 -5.41 0.36
CA ALA A 33 -4.74 -5.64 -0.44
C ALA A 33 -5.30 -4.33 -1.02
N THR A 34 -5.39 -3.28 -0.21
CA THR A 34 -5.86 -1.95 -0.65
C THR A 34 -5.00 -1.39 -1.78
N PHE A 35 -3.67 -1.41 -1.62
CA PHE A 35 -2.76 -0.99 -2.70
C PHE A 35 -2.97 -1.81 -3.96
N ARG A 36 -3.09 -3.14 -3.82
CA ARG A 36 -3.23 -4.04 -4.97
C ARG A 36 -4.54 -3.84 -5.73
N THR A 37 -5.64 -3.63 -5.01
CA THR A 37 -6.95 -3.33 -5.59
C THR A 37 -6.92 -1.99 -6.30
N TRP A 38 -6.44 -0.93 -5.63
CA TRP A 38 -6.29 0.39 -6.23
C TRP A 38 -5.49 0.34 -7.54
N ALA A 39 -4.32 -0.30 -7.53
CA ALA A 39 -3.47 -0.38 -8.72
C ALA A 39 -4.15 -1.13 -9.87
N ALA A 40 -4.98 -2.14 -9.59
CA ALA A 40 -5.75 -2.85 -10.61
C ALA A 40 -6.91 -2.03 -11.19
N GLU A 41 -7.58 -1.23 -10.37
CA GLU A 41 -8.82 -0.55 -10.77
C GLU A 41 -8.57 0.83 -11.40
N THR A 42 -7.48 1.50 -11.03
CA THR A 42 -7.27 2.92 -11.37
C THR A 42 -6.03 3.21 -12.18
N THR A 43 -5.20 2.19 -12.47
CA THR A 43 -3.95 2.39 -13.20
C THR A 43 -3.80 1.37 -14.33
N ASN A 44 -2.94 1.68 -15.30
CA ASN A 44 -2.61 0.78 -16.41
C ASN A 44 -1.26 0.07 -16.21
N TYR A 45 -0.70 0.08 -14.99
CA TYR A 45 0.57 -0.59 -14.73
C TYR A 45 0.42 -2.11 -14.90
N PRO A 46 1.38 -2.79 -15.55
CA PRO A 46 1.37 -4.23 -15.65
C PRO A 46 1.36 -4.88 -14.27
N ARG A 47 0.66 -6.02 -14.15
CA ARG A 47 0.58 -6.79 -12.90
C ARG A 47 1.96 -7.04 -12.29
N GLU A 48 2.95 -7.35 -13.12
CA GLU A 48 4.33 -7.55 -12.68
C GLU A 48 4.90 -6.36 -11.89
N VAL A 49 4.67 -5.13 -12.36
CA VAL A 49 5.15 -3.91 -11.69
C VAL A 49 4.48 -3.78 -10.32
N CYS A 50 3.17 -4.04 -10.24
CA CYS A 50 2.41 -3.96 -9.00
C CYS A 50 2.83 -5.01 -7.96
N GLU A 51 3.06 -6.25 -8.37
CA GLU A 51 3.52 -7.32 -7.47
C GLU A 51 4.98 -7.11 -7.03
N MET A 52 5.85 -6.63 -7.92
CA MET A 52 7.23 -6.27 -7.58
C MET A 52 7.30 -5.06 -6.63
N ALA A 53 6.39 -4.10 -6.74
CA ALA A 53 6.25 -3.02 -5.77
C ALA A 53 5.89 -3.54 -4.36
N LEU A 54 5.14 -4.65 -4.27
CA LEU A 54 4.83 -5.35 -3.03
C LEU A 54 5.96 -6.28 -2.54
N ALA A 55 7.10 -6.33 -3.25
CA ALA A 55 8.19 -7.28 -3.04
C ALA A 55 7.74 -8.74 -3.12
N HIS A 56 6.70 -9.02 -3.90
CA HIS A 56 6.30 -10.38 -4.21
C HIS A 56 7.23 -10.96 -5.29
N THR A 57 7.57 -12.24 -5.14
CA THR A 57 8.26 -12.98 -6.19
C THR A 57 7.26 -13.33 -7.29
N LEU A 58 7.55 -12.89 -8.51
CA LEU A 58 6.75 -13.20 -9.69
C LEU A 58 7.25 -14.48 -10.37
N GLY A 59 6.30 -15.34 -10.73
CA GLY A 59 6.54 -16.38 -11.72
C GLY A 59 7.32 -17.61 -11.25
N SER A 60 7.42 -18.57 -12.16
CA SER A 60 8.26 -19.75 -11.98
C SER A 60 9.74 -19.40 -12.10
N LYS A 61 10.65 -20.30 -11.67
CA LYS A 61 12.11 -20.12 -11.83
C LYS A 61 12.53 -19.78 -13.28
N VAL A 62 11.72 -20.15 -14.27
CA VAL A 62 11.98 -19.90 -15.69
C VAL A 62 11.73 -18.43 -16.05
N GLU A 63 10.58 -17.86 -15.66
CA GLU A 63 10.27 -16.45 -15.94
C GLU A 63 11.24 -15.50 -15.22
N ALA A 64 11.63 -15.84 -13.98
CA ALA A 64 12.64 -15.11 -13.22
C ALA A 64 14.03 -15.13 -13.88
N ALA A 65 14.36 -16.16 -14.67
CA ALA A 65 15.65 -16.24 -15.38
C ALA A 65 15.71 -15.30 -16.60
N TYR A 66 14.56 -14.97 -17.21
CA TYR A 66 14.47 -14.07 -18.35
C TYR A 66 14.15 -12.62 -17.94
N ASN A 67 13.46 -12.41 -16.82
CA ASN A 67 13.20 -11.07 -16.30
C ASN A 67 14.40 -10.54 -15.50
N ARG A 68 15.41 -10.02 -16.20
CA ARG A 68 16.63 -9.46 -15.59
C ARG A 68 16.47 -8.00 -15.13
N GLY A 69 15.34 -7.37 -15.41
CA GLY A 69 15.06 -5.99 -15.03
C GLY A 69 14.28 -5.91 -13.72
N ASP A 70 14.63 -4.96 -12.86
CA ASP A 70 13.92 -4.67 -11.61
C ASP A 70 12.71 -3.74 -11.78
N LEU A 71 12.47 -3.30 -13.02
CA LEU A 71 11.45 -2.32 -13.44
C LEU A 71 11.38 -1.11 -12.50
N LEU A 72 12.52 -0.67 -11.96
CA LEU A 72 12.56 0.30 -10.87
C LEU A 72 11.86 1.62 -11.22
N GLU A 73 12.07 2.14 -12.42
CA GLU A 73 11.43 3.40 -12.85
C GLU A 73 9.91 3.28 -13.01
N LYS A 74 9.42 2.13 -13.49
CA LYS A 74 7.97 1.88 -13.53
C LYS A 74 7.38 1.76 -12.12
N ARG A 75 8.11 1.12 -11.20
CA ARG A 75 7.71 1.03 -9.79
C ARG A 75 7.71 2.40 -9.13
N ARG A 76 8.67 3.26 -9.45
CA ARG A 76 8.75 4.64 -8.98
C ARG A 76 7.51 5.43 -9.40
N GLY A 77 7.16 5.40 -10.69
CA GLY A 77 5.94 6.06 -11.20
C GLY A 77 4.67 5.57 -10.51
N LEU A 78 4.52 4.24 -10.34
CA LEU A 78 3.40 3.65 -9.62
C LEU A 78 3.31 4.12 -8.16
N MET A 79 4.44 4.20 -7.45
CA MET A 79 4.48 4.69 -6.06
C MET A 79 4.18 6.19 -5.96
N GLU A 80 4.58 6.98 -6.95
CA GLU A 80 4.28 8.42 -7.02
C GLU A 80 2.77 8.65 -7.24
N GLU A 81 2.15 7.91 -8.14
CA GLU A 81 0.70 7.99 -8.34
C GLU A 81 -0.07 7.53 -7.09
N TRP A 82 0.43 6.50 -6.41
CA TRP A 82 -0.14 6.02 -5.15
C TRP A 82 -0.05 7.07 -4.05
N SER A 83 1.11 7.71 -3.90
CA SER A 83 1.30 8.77 -2.90
C SER A 83 0.35 9.94 -3.19
N GLY A 84 0.26 10.36 -4.45
CA GLY A 84 -0.65 11.43 -4.87
C GLY A 84 -2.12 11.10 -4.62
N PHE A 85 -2.53 9.84 -4.83
CA PHE A 85 -3.89 9.39 -4.48
C PHE A 85 -4.16 9.53 -2.97
N LEU A 86 -3.25 9.05 -2.12
CA LEU A 86 -3.40 9.13 -0.67
C LEU A 86 -3.47 10.57 -0.16
N TYR A 87 -2.61 11.46 -0.66
CA TYR A 87 -2.60 12.86 -0.25
C TYR A 87 -3.86 13.61 -0.65
N ARG A 88 -4.33 13.45 -1.90
CA ARG A 88 -5.58 14.09 -2.36
C ARG A 88 -6.77 13.68 -1.48
N HIS A 89 -6.88 12.41 -1.13
CA HIS A 89 -7.99 11.95 -0.28
C HIS A 89 -7.87 12.44 1.16
N HIS A 90 -6.66 12.61 1.68
CA HIS A 90 -6.44 13.22 3.00
C HIS A 90 -6.87 14.69 3.03
N GLU A 91 -6.52 15.47 2.00
CA GLU A 91 -6.88 16.89 1.90
C GLU A 91 -8.39 17.10 1.79
N LEU A 92 -9.07 16.32 0.94
CA LEU A 92 -10.51 16.38 0.78
C LEU A 92 -11.24 16.05 2.09
N THR A 93 -10.77 15.03 2.82
CA THR A 93 -11.35 14.65 4.12
C THR A 93 -11.14 15.73 5.17
N SER A 94 -9.92 16.28 5.26
CA SER A 94 -9.60 17.34 6.22
C SER A 94 -10.40 18.62 5.96
N LYS A 95 -10.54 18.99 4.69
CA LYS A 95 -11.33 20.15 4.28
C LYS A 95 -12.81 19.95 4.64
N ALA A 96 -13.39 18.81 4.29
CA ALA A 96 -14.79 18.51 4.59
C ALA A 96 -15.12 18.56 6.10
N ILE A 97 -14.20 18.09 6.95
CA ILE A 97 -14.36 18.16 8.41
C ILE A 97 -14.32 19.60 8.91
N THR A 98 -13.41 20.41 8.37
CA THR A 98 -13.26 21.82 8.76
C THR A 98 -14.46 22.65 8.31
N ASP A 99 -14.93 22.44 7.08
CA ASP A 99 -16.12 23.09 6.51
C ASP A 99 -17.38 22.73 7.31
N LEU A 100 -17.54 21.45 7.70
CA LEU A 100 -18.65 21.02 8.55
C LEU A 100 -18.59 21.67 9.94
N ALA A 101 -17.40 21.70 10.56
CA ALA A 101 -17.20 22.33 11.87
C ALA A 101 -17.51 23.83 11.85
N ALA A 102 -17.16 24.52 10.77
CA ALA A 102 -17.49 25.94 10.57
C ALA A 102 -18.99 26.18 10.33
N ALA A 103 -19.72 25.22 9.75
CA ALA A 103 -21.14 25.34 9.47
C ALA A 103 -22.05 25.07 10.69
N ILE A 104 -21.53 24.40 11.73
CA ILE A 104 -22.24 24.09 12.99
C ILE A 104 -21.84 25.02 14.15
N ALA A 105 -20.92 25.96 13.93
CA ALA A 105 -20.51 27.00 14.88
C ALA A 105 -21.28 28.30 14.63
#